data_AF-A0A1Q6XBA9-F1
#
_entry.id   AF-A0A1Q6XBA9-F1
#
_cell.length_a   1.000
_cell.length_b   1.000
_cell.length_c   1.000
_cell.angle_alpha   90.00
_cell.angle_beta   90.00
_cell.angle_gamma   90.00
#
_symmetry.space_group_name_H-M   'P 1'
#
loop_
_entity.id
_entity.type
_entity.pdbx_description
1 polymer ?
#
loop_
_entity_poly.entity_id
_entity_poly.type
_entity_poly.pdbx_seq_one_letter_code
_entity_poly.pdbx_strand_id
1 'polypeptide(L)'
;MKKKPSSSSAKPVQDRSNVLPLKGEIDLHVSPSVTASLNEMIDKKPKRLVVDLSGVTYIDSAGLAALIQAMQKVEAYGGKFLLAGLQETVRSIFEISRLDQVFQIFPDADAALRD
;
A
#
# COMPACT_ATOMS: atom_id res chain seq x y z
N MET A 1 -18.03 -23.93 -39.06
CA MET A 1 -18.46 -22.79 -38.21
C MET A 1 -17.37 -22.56 -37.14
N LYS A 2 -16.51 -21.53 -37.26
CA LYS A 2 -16.56 -20.22 -36.54
C LYS A 2 -17.02 -20.40 -35.07
N LYS A 3 -16.20 -20.18 -34.03
CA LYS A 3 -15.40 -18.99 -33.70
C LYS A 3 -14.21 -19.30 -32.75
N LYS A 4 -13.01 -18.78 -33.07
CA LYS A 4 -12.22 -17.93 -32.13
C LYS A 4 -12.67 -16.48 -32.37
N PRO A 5 -12.43 -15.45 -31.52
CA PRO A 5 -11.34 -15.35 -30.54
C PRO A 5 -11.69 -14.63 -29.20
N SER A 6 -10.83 -14.75 -28.20
CA SER A 6 -10.45 -13.62 -27.34
C SER A 6 -9.14 -13.93 -26.63
N SER A 7 -8.10 -13.30 -27.14
CA SER A 7 -6.80 -13.10 -26.52
C SER A 7 -6.96 -12.49 -25.13
N SER A 8 -6.79 -13.30 -24.08
CA SER A 8 -6.46 -12.77 -22.77
C SER A 8 -4.97 -12.47 -22.79
N SER A 9 -4.61 -11.25 -23.16
CA SER A 9 -3.28 -10.72 -22.90
C SER A 9 -3.06 -10.77 -21.40
N ALA A 10 -2.41 -11.83 -20.92
CA ALA A 10 -1.87 -11.87 -19.57
C ALA A 10 -0.90 -10.70 -19.48
N LYS A 11 -1.35 -9.59 -18.85
CA LYS A 11 -0.47 -8.50 -18.45
C LYS A 11 0.71 -9.14 -17.71
N PRO A 12 1.96 -8.69 -17.94
CA PRO A 12 3.09 -9.21 -17.19
C PRO A 12 2.73 -9.11 -15.71
N VAL A 13 2.80 -10.23 -15.00
CA VAL A 13 2.60 -10.29 -13.56
C VAL A 13 3.63 -9.35 -12.97
N GLN A 14 3.23 -8.11 -12.72
CA GLN A 14 4.08 -7.14 -12.05
C GLN A 14 4.46 -7.76 -10.72
N ASP A 15 5.76 -7.76 -10.42
CA ASP A 15 6.34 -8.40 -9.27
C ASP A 15 5.68 -7.88 -7.98
N ARG A 16 4.65 -8.60 -7.50
CA ARG A 16 3.89 -8.24 -6.29
C ARG A 16 4.71 -8.44 -5.01
N SER A 17 5.99 -8.80 -5.12
CA SER A 17 6.90 -8.95 -3.98
C SER A 17 7.06 -7.65 -3.18
N ASN A 18 6.74 -6.50 -3.79
CA ASN A 18 6.80 -5.18 -3.17
C ASN A 18 5.42 -4.63 -2.73
N VAL A 19 4.38 -5.48 -2.68
CA VAL A 19 3.05 -5.12 -2.20
C VAL A 19 2.80 -5.77 -0.84
N LEU A 20 2.49 -4.96 0.18
CA LEU A 20 2.08 -5.42 1.49
C LEU A 20 0.55 -5.31 1.63
N PRO A 21 -0.21 -6.42 1.52
CA PRO A 21 -1.64 -6.41 1.79
C PRO A 21 -1.90 -6.36 3.30
N LEU A 22 -2.67 -5.36 3.74
CA LEU A 22 -3.15 -5.23 5.10
C LEU A 22 -4.66 -5.50 5.16
N LYS A 23 -5.12 -6.02 6.29
CA LYS A 23 -6.53 -6.38 6.49
C LYS A 23 -6.96 -6.22 7.95
N GLY A 24 -8.24 -5.95 8.15
CA GLY A 24 -8.85 -5.77 9.47
C GLY A 24 -8.48 -4.43 10.09
N GLU A 25 -8.37 -4.41 11.41
CA GLU A 25 -8.09 -3.21 12.19
C GLU A 25 -6.58 -3.09 12.43
N ILE A 26 -6.02 -1.91 12.15
CA ILE A 26 -4.63 -1.58 12.44
C ILE A 26 -4.59 -0.71 13.69
N ASP A 27 -4.56 -1.38 14.85
CA ASP A 27 -4.57 -0.77 16.18
C ASP A 27 -3.20 -0.91 16.87
N LEU A 28 -3.10 -0.50 18.14
CA LEU A 28 -1.90 -0.66 18.98
C LEU A 28 -1.36 -2.10 19.07
N HIS A 29 -2.20 -3.13 18.86
CA HIS A 29 -1.76 -4.53 18.90
C HIS A 29 -1.20 -5.00 17.55
N VAL A 30 -1.79 -4.52 16.46
CA VAL A 30 -1.42 -4.93 15.08
C VAL A 30 -0.29 -4.06 14.51
N SER A 31 -0.24 -2.78 14.88
CA SER A 31 0.74 -1.80 14.38
C SER A 31 2.22 -2.22 14.53
N PRO A 32 2.66 -2.87 15.64
CA PRO A 32 4.03 -3.37 15.75
C PRO A 32 4.36 -4.42 14.70
N SER A 33 3.43 -5.35 14.41
CA SER A 33 3.62 -6.37 13.39
C SER A 33 3.67 -5.77 11.99
N VAL A 34 2.80 -4.79 11.69
CA VAL A 34 2.83 -4.06 10.41
C VAL A 34 4.16 -3.36 10.23
N THR A 35 4.66 -2.70 11.27
CA THR A 35 5.96 -2.02 11.26
C THR A 35 7.10 -3.00 10.97
N ALA A 36 7.10 -4.18 11.60
CA ALA A 36 8.09 -5.22 11.35
C ALA A 36 8.09 -5.66 9.88
N SER A 37 6.92 -6.01 9.32
CA SER A 37 6.79 -6.42 7.92
C SER A 37 7.21 -5.31 6.94
N LEU A 38 6.88 -4.05 7.23
CA LEU A 38 7.35 -2.92 6.44
C LEU A 38 8.87 -2.82 6.47
N ASN A 39 9.50 -2.93 7.64
CA ASN A 39 10.96 -2.88 7.75
C ASN A 39 11.64 -4.00 6.95
N GLU A 40 11.15 -5.24 7.03
CA GLU A 40 11.70 -6.37 6.26
C GLU A 40 11.64 -6.15 4.74
N MET A 41 10.58 -5.48 4.26
CA MET A 41 10.46 -5.11 2.84
C MET A 41 11.39 -3.95 2.49
N ILE A 42 11.48 -2.94 3.37
CA ILE A 42 12.33 -1.76 3.23
C ILE A 42 13.82 -2.15 3.18
N ASP A 43 14.24 -3.15 3.94
CA ASP A 43 15.63 -3.66 3.95
C ASP A 43 16.08 -4.17 2.57
N LYS A 44 15.15 -4.62 1.74
CA LYS A 44 15.41 -5.02 0.35
C LYS A 44 15.59 -3.83 -0.60
N LYS A 45 15.37 -2.60 -0.09
CA LYS A 45 15.42 -1.32 -0.82
C LYS A 45 14.65 -1.35 -2.15
N PRO A 46 13.36 -1.74 -2.15
CA PRO A 46 12.58 -1.76 -3.36
C PRO A 46 12.41 -0.34 -3.91
N LYS A 47 12.46 -0.21 -5.24
CA LYS A 47 12.22 1.08 -5.91
C LYS A 47 10.81 1.63 -5.66
N ARG A 48 9.84 0.73 -5.48
CA ARG A 48 8.44 1.04 -5.17
C ARG A 48 7.98 0.08 -4.10
N LEU A 49 7.39 0.57 -3.02
CA LEU A 49 6.74 -0.23 -1.98
C LEU A 49 5.28 0.22 -1.91
N VAL A 50 4.36 -0.72 -2.12
CA VAL A 50 2.93 -0.45 -2.11
C VAL A 50 2.32 -1.07 -0.86
N VAL A 51 1.55 -0.30 -0.10
CA VAL A 51 0.71 -0.84 0.97
C VAL A 51 -0.73 -0.87 0.49
N ASP A 52 -1.30 -2.06 0.39
CA ASP A 52 -2.68 -2.27 0.00
C ASP A 52 -3.59 -2.28 1.23
N LEU A 53 -4.39 -1.23 1.35
CA LEU A 53 -5.33 -0.97 2.44
C LEU A 53 -6.76 -1.39 2.10
N SER A 54 -6.99 -2.08 0.97
CA SER A 54 -8.32 -2.53 0.54
C SER A 54 -9.04 -3.43 1.53
N GLY A 55 -8.29 -4.17 2.36
CA GLY A 55 -8.84 -4.99 3.44
C GLY A 55 -8.93 -4.28 4.80
N VAL A 56 -8.44 -3.04 4.93
CA VAL A 56 -8.32 -2.35 6.22
C VAL A 56 -9.61 -1.61 6.55
N THR A 57 -10.22 -1.94 7.68
CA THR A 57 -11.49 -1.37 8.13
C THR A 57 -11.31 -0.20 9.08
N TYR A 58 -10.17 -0.12 9.77
CA TYR A 58 -9.84 0.94 10.72
C TYR A 58 -8.32 1.07 10.90
N ILE A 59 -7.86 2.28 11.20
CA ILE A 59 -6.46 2.57 11.54
C ILE A 59 -6.38 3.63 12.64
N ASP A 60 -5.59 3.39 13.67
CA ASP A 60 -5.34 4.35 14.75
C ASP A 60 -4.10 5.22 14.51
N SER A 61 -3.76 6.06 15.49
CA SER A 61 -2.59 6.93 15.42
C SER A 61 -1.26 6.17 15.33
N ALA A 62 -1.16 4.98 15.93
CA ALA A 62 0.05 4.17 15.86
C ALA A 62 0.23 3.55 14.47
N GLY A 63 -0.87 3.09 13.86
CA GLY A 63 -0.87 2.60 12.48
C GLY A 63 -0.47 3.70 11.50
N LEU A 64 -1.03 4.90 11.64
CA LEU A 64 -0.65 6.06 10.81
C LEU A 64 0.82 6.42 10.99
N ALA A 65 1.30 6.46 12.24
CA ALA A 65 2.71 6.73 12.53
C ALA A 65 3.65 5.68 11.93
N ALA A 66 3.25 4.40 11.88
CA ALA A 66 4.01 3.34 11.23
C ALA A 66 4.11 3.57 9.71
N LEU A 67 3.01 3.96 9.05
CA LEU A 67 3.02 4.28 7.61
C LEU A 67 3.90 5.49 7.30
N ILE A 68 3.84 6.55 8.11
CA ILE A 68 4.66 7.75 7.93
C ILE A 68 6.16 7.41 8.09
N GLN A 69 6.52 6.65 9.12
CA GLN A 69 7.91 6.23 9.32
C GLN A 69 8.42 5.35 8.18
N ALA A 70 7.59 4.44 7.68
CA ALA A 70 7.94 3.59 6.54
C ALA A 70 8.15 4.43 5.28
N MET A 71 7.27 5.41 5.00
CA MET A 71 7.43 6.35 3.89
C MET A 71 8.77 7.09 3.96
N GLN A 72 9.08 7.70 5.10
CA GLN A 72 10.34 8.42 5.30
C GLN A 72 11.56 7.53 5.06
N LYS A 73 11.54 6.28 5.53
CA LYS A 73 12.63 5.31 5.29
C LYS A 73 12.77 4.94 3.83
N VAL A 74 11.66 4.74 3.12
CA VAL A 74 11.65 4.43 1.68
C VAL A 74 12.20 5.59 0.85
N GLU A 75 11.74 6.80 1.15
CA GLU A 75 12.18 8.02 0.48
C GLU A 75 13.65 8.35 0.77
N ALA A 76 14.15 8.03 1.97
CA ALA A 76 15.54 8.27 2.34
C ALA A 76 16.56 7.53 1.46
N TYR A 77 16.19 6.40 0.84
CA TYR A 77 17.02 5.73 -0.16
C TYR A 77 16.58 5.99 -1.61
N GLY A 78 15.62 6.88 -1.83
CA GLY A 78 15.11 7.26 -3.15
C GLY A 78 14.06 6.30 -3.73
N GLY A 79 13.45 5.44 -2.91
CA GLY A 79 12.29 4.65 -3.30
C GLY A 79 11.00 5.47 -3.25
N LYS A 80 9.93 4.92 -3.84
CA LYS A 80 8.56 5.44 -3.72
C LYS A 80 7.74 4.61 -2.74
N PHE A 81 7.09 5.26 -1.79
CA PHE A 81 6.10 4.64 -0.91
C PHE A 81 4.70 5.04 -1.35
N LEU A 82 3.85 4.05 -1.66
CA LEU A 82 2.56 4.26 -2.29
C LEU A 82 1.48 3.55 -1.47
N LEU A 83 0.32 4.18 -1.34
CA LEU A 83 -0.85 3.57 -0.71
C LEU A 83 -1.88 3.20 -1.78
N ALA A 84 -2.60 2.11 -1.56
CA ALA A 84 -3.64 1.66 -2.46
C ALA A 84 -4.90 1.26 -1.70
N GLY A 85 -6.07 1.44 -2.32
CA GLY A 85 -7.30 0.79 -1.88
C GLY A 85 -7.89 1.31 -0.57
N LEU A 86 -7.71 2.58 -0.20
CA LEU A 86 -8.31 3.11 1.03
C LEU A 86 -9.84 2.95 1.00
N GLN A 87 -10.38 2.23 1.98
CA GLN A 87 -11.82 2.19 2.26
C GLN A 87 -12.31 3.52 2.82
N GLU A 88 -13.62 3.77 2.77
CA GLU A 88 -14.22 5.06 3.14
C GLU A 88 -13.83 5.53 4.55
N THR A 89 -13.93 4.65 5.56
CA THR A 89 -13.55 4.96 6.95
C THR A 89 -12.08 5.35 7.07
N VAL A 90 -11.17 4.60 6.44
CA VAL A 90 -9.73 4.89 6.45
C VAL A 90 -9.44 6.18 5.70
N ARG A 91 -10.11 6.40 4.56
CA ARG A 91 -9.99 7.63 3.77
C ARG A 91 -10.38 8.86 4.58
N SER A 92 -11.51 8.84 5.29
CA SER A 92 -11.92 9.95 6.15
C SER A 92 -10.89 10.25 7.24
N ILE A 93 -10.27 9.23 7.83
CA ILE A 93 -9.19 9.42 8.82
C ILE A 93 -7.99 10.12 8.18
N PHE A 94 -7.60 9.73 6.96
CA PHE A 94 -6.52 10.36 6.21
C PHE A 94 -6.83 11.83 5.87
N GLU A 95 -8.05 12.13 5.44
CA GLU A 95 -8.47 13.50 5.13
C GLU A 95 -8.51 14.40 6.36
N ILE A 96 -9.06 13.91 7.49
CA ILE A 96 -9.09 14.64 8.76
C ILE A 96 -7.66 14.93 9.26
N SER A 97 -6.75 13.96 9.11
CA SER A 97 -5.35 14.11 9.49
C SER A 97 -4.49 14.82 8.43
N ARG A 98 -5.08 15.21 7.28
CA ARG A 98 -4.39 15.80 6.11
C ARG A 98 -3.26 14.94 5.55
N LEU A 99 -3.31 13.63 5.80
CA LEU A 99 -2.35 12.66 5.28
C LEU A 99 -2.62 12.33 3.81
N ASP A 100 -3.82 12.62 3.30
CA ASP A 100 -4.14 12.52 1.87
C ASP A 100 -3.24 13.41 0.99
N GLN A 101 -2.68 14.48 1.54
CA GLN A 101 -1.74 15.38 0.84
C GLN A 101 -0.28 14.94 0.99
N VAL A 102 0.00 14.02 1.90
CA VAL A 102 1.35 13.51 2.20
C VAL A 102 1.62 12.24 1.39
N PHE A 103 0.63 11.36 1.31
CA PHE A 103 0.76 10.08 0.61
C PHE A 103 0.27 10.15 -0.83
N GLN A 104 0.98 9.46 -1.72
CA GLN A 104 0.42 9.13 -3.03
C GLN A 104 -0.53 7.94 -2.88
N ILE A 105 -1.82 8.20 -3.13
CA ILE A 105 -2.90 7.25 -2.91
C ILE A 105 -3.53 6.84 -4.24
N PHE A 106 -3.59 5.53 -4.49
CA PHE A 106 -4.14 4.94 -5.70
C PHE A 106 -5.43 4.15 -5.40
N PRO A 107 -6.29 3.93 -6.40
CA PRO A 107 -7.51 3.14 -6.23
C PRO A 107 -7.21 1.67 -5.89
N ASP A 108 -6.12 1.12 -6.41
CA ASP A 108 -5.73 -0.28 -6.22
C ASP A 108 -4.21 -0.47 -6.41
N ALA A 109 -3.68 -1.60 -5.93
CA ALA A 109 -2.26 -1.89 -5.98
C ALA A 109 -1.71 -2.00 -7.41
N ASP A 110 -2.56 -2.43 -8.36
CA ASP A 110 -2.22 -2.56 -9.77
C ASP A 110 -2.02 -1.19 -10.44
N ALA A 111 -2.78 -0.18 -10.03
CA ALA A 111 -2.59 1.21 -10.41
C ALA A 111 -1.32 1.81 -9.80
N ALA A 112 -1.10 1.58 -8.50
CA ALA A 112 0.10 2.06 -7.79
C ALA A 112 1.40 1.52 -8.41
N LEU A 113 1.44 0.24 -8.78
CA LEU A 113 2.63 -0.37 -9.38
C LEU A 113 2.99 0.22 -10.76
N ARG A 114 2.07 0.90 -11.44
CA ARG A 114 2.29 1.47 -12.78
C ARG A 114 2.88 2.89 -12.77
N ASP A 115 2.95 3.56 -11.62
CA ASP A 115 3.43 4.95 -11.46
C ASP A 115 4.96 5.11 -11.41
#